data_AF-A0A075KB06-F1
#
_entry.id   AF-A0A075KB06-F1
#
_cell.length_a   1.000
_cell.length_b   1.000
_cell.length_c   1.000
_cell.angle_alpha   90.00
_cell.angle_beta   90.00
_cell.angle_gamma   90.00
#
_symmetry.space_group_name_H-M   'P 1'
#
loop_
_entity.id
_entity.type
_entity.pdbx_description
1 polymer ?
#
loop_
_entity_poly.entity_id
_entity_poly.type
_entity_poly.pdbx_seq_one_letter_code
_entity_poly.pdbx_strand_id
1 'polypeptide(L)'
;MIRFESDYTEGAHKRIIKRLVETNEEQTPGYGMDEHCEKARAYIRKACHAENAGIHFLVGGTQENTTIIASILRPHQGAVAEKGFSF
;
A
#
# COMPACT_ATOMS: atom_id res chain seq x y z
N MET A 1 1.09 28.62 -7.63
CA MET A 1 -0.27 28.49 -7.10
C MET A 1 -0.27 27.31 -6.15
N ILE A 2 -0.80 27.46 -4.94
CA ILE A 2 -0.91 26.34 -3.98
C ILE A 2 -2.21 25.60 -4.30
N ARG A 3 -2.14 24.27 -4.36
CA ARG A 3 -3.28 23.36 -4.56
C ARG A 3 -3.79 22.89 -3.20
N PHE A 4 -5.10 22.92 -3.00
CA PHE A 4 -5.80 22.52 -1.76
C PHE A 4 -6.93 21.51 -2.03
N GLU A 5 -6.94 20.90 -3.22
CA GLU A 5 -8.00 19.98 -3.65
C GLU A 5 -7.90 18.60 -2.99
N SER A 6 -6.68 18.08 -2.79
CA SER A 6 -6.42 16.81 -2.10
C SER A 6 -4.97 16.73 -1.61
N ASP A 7 -4.63 15.68 -0.87
CA ASP A 7 -3.30 15.41 -0.30
C ASP A 7 -2.35 14.62 -1.23
N TYR A 8 -2.85 14.16 -2.37
CA TYR A 8 -2.09 13.52 -3.45
C TYR A 8 -1.92 14.47 -4.66
N THR A 9 -1.92 15.79 -4.43
CA THR A 9 -1.64 16.78 -5.49
C THR A 9 -0.15 16.98 -5.75
N GLU A 10 0.70 16.47 -4.86
CA GLU A 10 2.16 16.52 -4.89
C GLU A 10 2.76 15.14 -5.20
N GLY A 11 4.02 15.14 -5.61
CA GLY A 11 4.81 13.91 -5.73
C GLY A 11 5.27 13.34 -4.37
N ALA A 12 6.15 12.35 -4.39
CA ALA A 12 6.66 11.72 -3.18
C ALA A 12 7.64 12.61 -2.40
N HIS A 13 7.77 12.35 -1.10
CA HIS A 13 8.76 13.00 -0.25
C HIS A 13 10.20 12.80 -0.79
N LYS A 14 11.05 13.85 -0.72
CA LYS A 14 12.41 13.86 -1.33
C LYS A 14 13.28 12.64 -0.97
N ARG A 15 13.15 12.13 0.26
CA ARG A 15 13.87 10.92 0.72
C ARG A 15 13.48 9.65 -0.05
N ILE A 16 12.22 9.53 -0.47
CA ILE A 16 11.74 8.42 -1.30
C ILE A 16 12.35 8.53 -2.69
N ILE A 17 12.25 9.71 -3.31
CA ILE A 17 12.85 9.97 -4.64
C ILE A 17 14.35 9.70 -4.63
N LYS A 18 15.08 10.18 -3.61
CA LYS A 18 16.51 9.92 -3.46
C LYS A 18 16.80 8.43 -3.41
N ARG A 19 16.03 7.67 -2.62
CA ARG A 19 16.26 6.22 -2.48
C ARG A 19 15.99 5.48 -3.79
N LEU A 20 14.93 5.84 -4.51
CA LEU A 20 14.62 5.26 -5.82
C LEU A 20 15.76 5.48 -6.82
N VAL A 21 16.37 6.67 -6.83
CA VAL A 21 17.55 6.96 -7.67
C VAL A 21 18.75 6.12 -7.24
N GLU A 22 19.03 6.05 -5.94
CA GLU A 22 20.15 5.26 -5.39
C GLU A 22 20.04 3.76 -5.70
N THR A 23 18.82 3.22 -5.84
CA THR A 23 18.56 1.80 -6.13
C THR A 23 18.25 1.52 -7.59
N ASN A 24 18.32 2.51 -8.47
CA ASN A 24 17.77 2.39 -9.83
C ASN A 24 18.47 1.32 -10.69
N GLU A 25 19.76 1.05 -10.42
CA GLU A 25 20.56 0.03 -11.11
C GLU A 25 20.65 -1.30 -10.32
N GLU A 26 20.02 -1.37 -9.15
CA GLU A 26 19.98 -2.58 -8.32
C GLU A 26 18.99 -3.59 -8.92
N GLN A 27 19.50 -4.75 -9.35
CA GLN A 27 18.64 -5.83 -9.84
C GLN A 27 17.96 -6.53 -8.67
N THR A 28 16.64 -6.60 -8.70
CA THR A 28 15.83 -7.21 -7.65
C THR A 28 14.79 -8.18 -8.24
N PRO A 29 14.41 -9.24 -7.50
CA PRO A 29 13.28 -10.08 -7.87
C PRO A 29 11.98 -9.28 -7.92
N GLY A 30 11.12 -9.60 -8.89
CA GLY A 30 9.80 -8.96 -9.02
C GLY A 30 8.79 -9.43 -7.97
N TYR A 31 7.53 -8.97 -8.14
CA TYR A 31 6.37 -9.41 -7.36
C TYR A 31 6.48 -9.23 -5.83
N GLY A 32 7.25 -8.22 -5.39
CA GLY A 32 7.43 -7.87 -3.99
C GLY A 32 8.23 -8.90 -3.18
N MET A 33 9.04 -9.71 -3.86
CA MET A 33 9.91 -10.73 -3.27
C MET A 33 11.34 -10.22 -3.00
N ASP A 34 11.56 -8.92 -3.13
CA ASP A 34 12.85 -8.28 -2.90
C ASP A 34 13.11 -7.90 -1.43
N GLU A 35 14.37 -7.54 -1.13
CA GLU A 35 14.78 -7.17 0.23
C GLU A 35 14.16 -5.86 0.73
N HIS A 36 13.81 -4.92 -0.14
CA HIS A 36 13.16 -3.67 0.29
C HIS A 36 11.76 -3.96 0.79
N CYS A 37 11.03 -4.82 0.09
CA CYS A 37 9.74 -5.32 0.52
C CYS A 37 9.86 -6.07 1.87
N GLU A 38 10.80 -6.99 2.03
CA GLU A 38 10.98 -7.70 3.32
C GLU A 38 11.31 -6.76 4.49
N LYS A 39 12.20 -5.79 4.28
CA LYS A 39 12.52 -4.76 5.29
C LYS A 39 11.27 -3.93 5.63
N ALA A 40 10.48 -3.54 4.62
CA ALA A 40 9.23 -2.81 4.84
C ALA A 40 8.21 -3.65 5.64
N ARG A 41 8.07 -4.95 5.35
CA ARG A 41 7.21 -5.86 6.13
C ARG A 41 7.61 -5.90 7.59
N ALA A 42 8.91 -6.01 7.88
CA ALA A 42 9.42 -6.00 9.25
C ALA A 42 9.12 -4.69 9.98
N TYR A 43 9.30 -3.54 9.33
CA TYR A 43 8.98 -2.24 9.91
C TYR A 43 7.49 -2.08 10.19
N ILE A 44 6.61 -2.50 9.27
CA ILE A 44 5.16 -2.41 9.44
C ILE A 44 4.70 -3.31 10.60
N ARG A 45 5.15 -4.57 10.65
CA ARG A 45 4.82 -5.49 11.76
C ARG A 45 5.19 -4.91 13.12
N LYS A 46 6.38 -4.30 13.21
CA LYS A 46 6.85 -3.63 14.42
C LYS A 46 5.98 -2.42 14.77
N ALA A 47 5.69 -1.56 13.80
CA ALA A 47 4.89 -0.34 14.00
C ALA A 47 3.43 -0.66 14.39
N CYS A 48 2.88 -1.75 13.88
CA CYS A 48 1.53 -2.21 14.17
C CYS A 48 1.44 -3.16 15.38
N HIS A 49 2.56 -3.48 16.04
CA HIS A 49 2.63 -4.48 17.12
C HIS A 49 2.00 -5.84 16.75
N ALA A 50 2.21 -6.27 15.51
CA ALA A 50 1.59 -7.47 14.95
C ALA A 50 2.64 -8.33 14.22
N GLU A 51 3.42 -9.10 14.99
CA GLU A 51 4.56 -9.88 14.49
C GLU A 51 4.18 -10.92 13.42
N ASN A 52 2.96 -11.48 13.51
CA ASN A 52 2.48 -12.52 12.61
C ASN A 52 1.58 -11.99 11.49
N ALA A 53 1.49 -10.67 11.29
CA ALA A 53 0.64 -10.10 10.25
C ALA A 53 1.15 -10.46 8.84
N GLY A 54 0.22 -10.87 7.97
CA GLY A 54 0.45 -10.95 6.52
C GLY A 54 0.50 -9.54 5.94
N ILE A 55 1.60 -9.19 5.29
CA ILE A 55 1.82 -7.87 4.68
C ILE A 55 1.93 -8.03 3.17
N HIS A 56 0.97 -7.45 2.46
CA HIS A 56 0.85 -7.47 1.01
C HIS A 56 0.83 -6.04 0.48
N PHE A 57 1.63 -5.77 -0.55
CA PHE A 57 1.74 -4.43 -1.15
C PHE A 57 0.87 -4.35 -2.40
N LEU A 58 0.10 -3.28 -2.50
CA LEU A 58 -0.76 -2.94 -3.63
C LEU A 58 -0.51 -1.48 -4.02
N VAL A 59 -1.07 -1.05 -5.16
CA VAL A 59 -0.71 0.23 -5.80
C VAL A 59 -1.62 1.39 -5.37
N GLY A 60 -2.80 1.12 -4.81
CA GLY A 60 -3.73 2.18 -4.44
C GLY A 60 -5.02 1.73 -3.76
N GLY A 61 -5.61 2.68 -3.02
CA GLY A 61 -6.69 2.45 -2.04
C GLY A 61 -7.90 1.67 -2.56
N THR A 62 -8.39 2.01 -3.75
CA THR A 62 -9.52 1.32 -4.40
C THR A 62 -9.22 -0.17 -4.61
N GLN A 63 -8.01 -0.49 -5.09
CA GLN A 63 -7.61 -1.87 -5.32
C GLN A 63 -7.48 -2.63 -4.00
N GLU A 64 -6.91 -2.00 -2.96
CA GLU A 64 -6.81 -2.59 -1.62
C GLU A 64 -8.19 -2.91 -1.03
N ASN A 65 -9.11 -1.94 -1.02
CA ASN A 65 -10.45 -2.10 -0.47
C ASN A 65 -11.25 -3.20 -1.19
N THR A 66 -11.19 -3.21 -2.52
CA THR A 66 -11.87 -4.23 -3.32
C THR A 66 -11.29 -5.62 -3.03
N THR A 67 -9.95 -5.73 -2.98
CA THR A 67 -9.25 -7.00 -2.76
C THR A 67 -9.58 -7.60 -1.41
N ILE A 68 -9.52 -6.81 -0.33
CA ILE A 68 -9.76 -7.33 1.02
C ILE A 68 -11.21 -7.78 1.20
N ILE A 69 -12.18 -7.01 0.69
CA ILE A 69 -13.61 -7.37 0.78
C ILE A 69 -13.90 -8.65 -0.01
N ALA A 70 -13.39 -8.76 -1.24
CA ALA A 70 -13.55 -9.95 -2.06
C ALA A 70 -12.89 -11.19 -1.43
N SER A 71 -11.79 -11.01 -0.66
CA SER A 71 -11.10 -12.13 0.01
C SER A 71 -11.84 -12.67 1.23
N ILE A 72 -12.69 -11.86 1.88
CA ILE A 72 -13.37 -12.20 3.13
C ILE A 72 -14.83 -12.63 2.89
N LEU A 73 -15.48 -12.09 1.85
CA LEU A 73 -16.91 -12.29 1.59
C LEU A 73 -17.18 -13.29 0.46
N ARG A 74 -18.21 -14.11 0.62
CA ARG A 74 -18.82 -14.88 -0.48
C ARG A 74 -19.67 -13.97 -1.37
N PRO A 75 -19.97 -14.37 -2.62
CA PRO A 75 -20.72 -13.53 -3.58
C PRO A 75 -22.08 -13.02 -3.10
N HIS A 76 -22.72 -13.71 -2.15
CA HIS A 76 -24.02 -13.35 -1.58
C HIS A 76 -23.94 -12.59 -0.25
N GLN A 77 -22.74 -12.26 0.24
CA GLN A 77 -22.54 -11.47 1.44
C GLN A 77 -22.27 -10.00 1.09
N GLY A 78 -22.60 -9.08 2.00
CA GLY A 78 -22.39 -7.64 1.81
C GLY A 78 -21.51 -7.03 2.89
N ALA A 79 -20.84 -5.94 2.56
CA ALA A 79 -20.13 -5.07 3.51
C ALA A 79 -21.01 -3.87 3.88
N VAL A 80 -21.03 -3.50 5.16
CA VAL A 80 -21.74 -2.29 5.63
C VAL A 80 -20.79 -1.09 5.49
N ALA A 81 -21.27 -0.02 4.87
CA ALA A 81 -20.51 1.21 4.68
C ALA A 81 -21.40 2.45 4.88
N GLU A 82 -20.77 3.60 5.09
CA GLU A 82 -21.42 4.91 5.17
C GLU A 82 -21.85 5.37 3.76
N LYS A 83 -22.77 6.34 3.69
CA LYS A 83 -23.39 6.76 2.43
C LYS A 83 -22.39 7.50 1.54
N GLY A 84 -22.20 7.02 0.31
CA GLY A 84 -21.27 7.63 -0.65
C GLY A 84 -19.90 6.97 -0.71
N PHE A 85 -19.70 5.89 0.04
CA PHE A 85 -18.55 5.02 -0.14
C PHE A 85 -18.63 4.33 -1.51
N SER A 86 -17.64 4.60 -2.38
CA SER A 86 -17.44 3.90 -3.64
C SER A 86 -16.15 3.10 -3.56
N PHE A 87 -16.18 1.86 -4.03
CA PHE A 87 -14.99 1.04 -4.22
C PHE A 87 -14.27 1.46 -5.50
#